data_AF-A0A8H5P4Y2-F1
#
_entry.id   AF-A0A8H5P4Y2-F1
#
_cell.length_a   1.000
_cell.length_b   1.000
_cell.length_c   1.000
_cell.angle_alpha   90.00
_cell.angle_beta   90.00
_cell.angle_gamma   90.00
#
_symmetry.space_group_name_H-M   'P 1'
#
loop_
_entity.id
_entity.type
_entity.pdbx_description
1 polymer ?
#
loop_
_entity_poly.entity_id
_entity_poly.type
_entity_poly.pdbx_seq_one_letter_code
_entity_poly.pdbx_strand_id
1 'polypeptide(L)' 'MSYYDIDSILTDAEKVPCHFEIDVRDLGHLDNSPHGLKAQTPLTLPLWLAE' A
#
# COMPACT_ATOMS: atom_id res chain seq x y z
N MET A 1 -7.65 -4.66 17.83
CA MET A 1 -8.53 -5.11 16.74
C MET A 1 -9.98 -4.78 17.10
N SER A 2 -10.39 -3.55 16.82
CA SER A 2 -11.77 -3.11 16.95
C SER A 2 -12.27 -2.81 15.54
N TYR A 3 -12.73 -3.86 14.86
CA TYR A 3 -13.09 -3.82 13.43
C TYR A 3 -14.16 -2.75 13.10
N TYR A 4 -14.97 -2.35 14.09
CA TYR A 4 -16.02 -1.33 13.96
C TYR A 4 -15.67 0.01 14.62
N ASP A 5 -14.45 0.16 15.13
CA ASP A 5 -14.03 1.42 15.71
C ASP A 5 -13.57 2.36 14.60
N ILE A 6 -14.20 3.52 14.57
CA ILE A 6 -13.99 4.55 13.56
C ILE A 6 -12.55 5.06 13.64
N ASP A 7 -12.01 5.20 14.86
CA ASP A 7 -10.65 5.66 15.06
C ASP A 7 -9.63 4.63 14.56
N SER A 8 -9.94 3.34 14.68
CA SER A 8 -9.12 2.26 14.12
C SER A 8 -9.14 2.29 12.59
N ILE A 9 -10.30 2.48 11.96
CA ILE A 9 -10.43 2.59 10.49
C ILE A 9 -9.67 3.82 9.95
N LEU A 10 -9.77 4.95 10.65
CA LEU A 10 -9.05 6.16 10.28
C LEU A 10 -7.53 5.99 10.41
N THR A 11 -7.08 5.27 11.44
CA THR A 11 -5.66 4.96 11.65
C THR A 11 -5.13 4.06 10.54
N ASP A 12 -5.89 3.04 10.16
CA ASP A 12 -5.52 2.09 9.12
C ASP A 12 -5.46 2.71 7.72
N ALA A 13 -6.20 3.79 7.48
CA ALA A 13 -6.16 4.55 6.23
C ALA A 13 -4.93 5.46 6.09
N GLU A 14 -4.09 5.57 7.12
CA GLU A 14 -2.89 6.40 7.11
C GLU A 14 -1.87 5.89 6.09
N LYS A 15 -1.23 6.84 5.39
CA LYS A 15 -0.35 6.61 4.25
C LYS A 15 1.10 6.44 4.70
N VAL A 16 1.64 5.23 4.56
CA VAL A 16 3.00 4.88 4.99
C VAL A 16 3.92 4.68 3.76
N PRO A 17 5.17 5.17 3.78
CA PRO A 17 6.14 4.88 2.74
C PRO A 17 6.58 3.41 2.79
N CYS A 18 6.33 2.68 1.71
CA CYS A 18 6.68 1.27 1.54
C CYS A 18 7.54 1.08 0.29
N HIS A 19 8.31 -0.01 0.28
CA HIS A 19 9.05 -0.45 -0.90
C HIS A 19 8.74 -1.94 -1.14
N PHE A 20 8.51 -2.32 -2.38
CA PHE A 20 8.34 -3.73 -2.71
C PHE A 20 9.70 -4.38 -2.87
N GLU A 21 9.93 -5.55 -2.28
CA GLU A 21 11.18 -6.30 -2.46
C GLU A 21 11.19 -7.12 -3.76
N ILE A 22 10.02 -7.32 -4.37
CA ILE A 22 9.81 -8.18 -5.55
C ILE A 22 9.16 -7.40 -6.69
N ASP A 23 9.40 -7.86 -7.92
CA ASP A 23 8.68 -7.37 -9.10
C ASP A 23 7.26 -7.94 -9.10
N VAL A 24 6.24 -7.07 -9.14
CA VAL A 24 4.84 -7.49 -9.16
C VAL A 24 4.16 -6.96 -10.41
N ARG A 25 3.75 -7.90 -11.28
CA ARG A 25 2.93 -7.62 -12.45
C ARG A 25 1.49 -7.37 -11.99
N ASP A 26 0.81 -6.40 -12.58
CA ASP A 26 -0.58 -5.97 -12.28
C ASP A 26 -0.81 -5.01 -11.09
N LEU A 27 0.20 -4.74 -10.25
CA LEU A 27 0.13 -3.70 -9.19
C LEU A 27 0.47 -2.28 -9.70
N GLY A 28 0.44 -2.08 -11.00
CA GLY A 28 0.75 -0.81 -11.64
C GLY A 28 -0.16 0.36 -11.22
N HIS A 29 -1.39 0.07 -10.80
CA HIS A 29 -2.34 1.07 -10.31
C HIS A 29 -1.92 1.73 -9.00
N LEU A 30 -1.02 1.12 -8.22
CA LEU A 30 -0.48 1.69 -6.98
C LEU A 30 0.53 2.82 -7.23
N ASP A 31 1.23 2.78 -8.38
CA ASP A 31 2.30 3.72 -8.76
C ASP A 31 1.97 4.48 -10.06
N ASN A 32 0.70 4.42 -10.51
CA ASN A 32 0.26 4.99 -11.79
C ASN A 32 1.10 4.53 -13.00
N SER A 33 1.63 3.30 -12.93
CA SER A 33 2.47 2.69 -13.94
C SER A 33 1.68 1.64 -14.74
N PRO A 34 1.51 1.79 -16.07
CA PRO A 34 0.67 0.89 -16.86
C PRO A 34 1.26 -0.53 -17.06
N HIS A 35 2.52 -0.77 -16.67
CA HIS A 35 3.24 -2.02 -17.00
C HIS A 35 3.59 -2.90 -15.80
N GLY A 36 3.20 -2.49 -14.59
CA GLY A 36 3.51 -3.20 -13.34
C GLY A 36 4.51 -2.45 -12.47
N LEU A 37 4.71 -2.97 -11.26
CA LEU A 37 5.60 -2.39 -10.25
C LEU A 37 6.94 -3.13 -10.26
N LYS A 38 8.04 -2.38 -10.23
CA LYS A 38 9.39 -2.96 -10.09
C LYS A 38 9.79 -3.14 -8.63
N ALA A 39 10.70 -4.08 -8.40
CA ALA A 39 11.38 -4.21 -7.13
C ALA A 39 12.06 -2.87 -6.75
N GLN A 40 11.99 -2.53 -5.47
CA GLN A 40 12.50 -1.32 -4.84
C GLN A 40 11.83 0.00 -5.24
N THR A 41 10.67 -0.02 -5.90
CA THR A 41 9.91 1.21 -6.13
C THR A 41 9.40 1.78 -4.79
N PRO A 42 9.72 3.03 -4.44
CA PRO A 42 9.16 3.70 -3.27
C PRO A 42 7.75 4.16 -3.59
N LEU A 43 6.77 3.74 -2.78
CA LEU A 43 5.39 4.16 -2.93
C LEU A 43 4.67 4.24 -1.61
N THR A 44 3.56 4.96 -1.58
CA THR A 44 2.84 5.23 -0.35
C THR A 44 1.56 4.41 -0.30
N LEU A 45 1.49 3.47 0.65
CA LEU A 45 0.34 2.58 0.82
C LEU A 45 -0.41 2.89 2.10
N PRO A 46 -1.73 2.64 2.13
CA PRO A 46 -2.48 2.61 3.38
C PRO A 46 -1.94 1.51 4.30
N LEU A 47 -1.95 1.75 5.61
CA LEU A 47 -1.49 0.79 6.61
C LEU A 47 -2.22 -0.56 6.52
N TRP A 48 -3.54 -0.57 6.30
CA TRP A 48 -4.30 -1.83 6.14
C TRP A 48 -3.85 -2.71 4.98
N LEU A 49 -3.17 -2.15 3.97
CA LEU A 49 -2.62 -2.90 2.84
C LEU A 49 -1.15 -3.27 3.05
N ALA A 50 -0.48 -2.58 3.98
CA ALA A 50 0.93 -2.78 4.32
C ALA A 50 1.15 -3.71 5.53
N GLU A 51 0.10 -4.00 6.33
CA GLU A 51 0.12 -5.01 7.39
C GLU A 51 0.38 -6.45 6.89
#